data_AF-A0A2V1B4X9-F1
#
_entry.id   AF-A0A2V1B4X9-F1
#
_cell.length_a   1.000
_cell.length_b   1.000
_cell.length_c   1.000
_cell.angle_alpha   90.00
_cell.angle_beta   90.00
_cell.angle_gamma   90.00
#
_symmetry.space_group_name_H-M   'P 1'
#
loop_
_entity.id
_entity.type
_entity.pdbx_description
1 polymer ?
#
loop_
_entity_poly.entity_id
_entity_poly.type
_entity_poly.pdbx_seq_one_letter_code
_entity_poly.pdbx_strand_id
1 'polypeptide(L)'
;TFYAFGSIIAGWATFGTFRITNSAAWRIPSGLQVSPRWLVSKGRSDEAWKMIVKYHGDNNENDELAIFEFEEIQSAVNNLAESRHRGIRNDLNNLHAFIKTPGSRKRLAILVWAALISQLSGNAFVSYYLSPILASVGLKTDIQQTLINATSQMVSWFSALYFATLPGKLGRRTLPLWSLAAIWICDICITIGSALFQKD
;
A
#
# COMPACT_ATOMS: atom_id res chain seq x y z
N THR A 1 4.13 5.88 -3.90
CA THR A 1 5.52 5.41 -3.80
C THR A 1 5.90 5.11 -2.36
N PHE A 2 5.65 6.01 -1.39
CA PHE A 2 5.89 5.73 0.05
C PHE A 2 5.16 4.49 0.59
N TYR A 3 3.94 4.20 0.11
CA TYR A 3 3.23 2.95 0.43
C TYR A 3 4.00 1.69 0.02
N ALA A 4 4.58 1.67 -1.20
CA ALA A 4 5.33 0.53 -1.70
C ALA A 4 6.66 0.35 -0.94
N PHE A 5 7.31 1.45 -0.57
CA PHE A 5 8.49 1.41 0.30
C PHE A 5 8.14 0.85 1.70
N GLY A 6 7.02 1.28 2.27
CA GLY A 6 6.50 0.72 3.52
C GLY A 6 6.15 -0.77 3.42
N SER A 7 5.57 -1.23 2.30
CA SER A 7 5.24 -2.65 2.11
C SER A 7 6.49 -3.52 1.92
N ILE A 8 7.54 -3.00 1.28
CA ILE A 8 8.86 -3.68 1.20
C ILE A 8 9.47 -3.81 2.58
N ILE A 9 9.53 -2.73 3.37
CA ILE A 9 10.05 -2.78 4.73
C ILE A 9 9.24 -3.76 5.58
N ALA A 10 7.91 -3.74 5.47
CA ALA A 10 7.04 -4.68 6.18
C ALA A 10 7.27 -6.13 5.71
N GLY A 11 7.42 -6.37 4.40
CA GLY A 11 7.69 -7.68 3.81
C GLY A 11 9.03 -8.25 4.26
N TRP A 12 10.08 -7.43 4.26
CA TRP A 12 11.43 -7.82 4.70
C TRP A 12 11.54 -7.97 6.21
N ALA A 13 10.85 -7.12 6.99
CA ALA A 13 10.74 -7.28 8.43
C ALA A 13 10.03 -8.60 8.78
N THR A 14 8.95 -8.94 8.07
CA THR A 14 8.22 -10.19 8.26
C THR A 14 9.06 -11.41 7.86
N PHE A 15 9.84 -11.30 6.77
CA PHE A 15 10.77 -12.35 6.36
C PHE A 15 11.87 -12.58 7.42
N GLY A 16 12.42 -11.52 7.99
CA GLY A 16 13.44 -11.59 9.04
C GLY A 16 12.92 -12.14 10.36
N THR A 17 11.65 -11.90 10.70
CA THR A 17 11.05 -12.33 11.97
C THR A 17 10.35 -13.69 11.90
N PHE A 18 10.21 -14.28 10.71
CA PHE A 18 9.54 -15.57 10.51
C PHE A 18 10.17 -16.74 11.29
N ARG A 19 11.47 -16.67 11.60
CA ARG A 19 12.18 -17.71 12.38
C ARG A 19 11.95 -17.63 13.90
N ILE A 20 11.21 -16.63 14.38
CA ILE A 20 10.92 -16.46 15.80
C ILE A 20 9.67 -17.28 16.14
N THR A 21 9.80 -18.28 17.01
CA THR A 21 8.68 -19.18 17.39
C THR A 21 7.69 -18.57 18.39
N ASN A 22 7.95 -17.36 18.88
CA ASN A 22 7.13 -16.65 19.86
C ASN A 22 6.34 -15.50 19.20
N SER A 23 5.39 -14.91 19.94
CA SER A 23 4.56 -13.74 19.56
C SER A 23 5.36 -12.52 19.07
N ALA A 24 6.68 -12.50 19.26
CA ALA A 24 7.58 -11.50 18.68
C ALA A 24 7.60 -11.53 17.14
N ALA A 25 7.29 -12.66 16.49
CA ALA A 25 7.27 -12.79 15.04
C ALA A 25 6.33 -11.79 14.33
N TRP A 26 5.16 -11.55 14.93
CA TRP A 26 4.16 -10.60 14.41
C TRP A 26 4.26 -9.23 15.06
N ARG A 27 4.75 -9.14 16.31
CA ARG A 27 4.87 -7.86 17.03
C ARG A 27 6.01 -6.98 16.51
N ILE A 28 7.11 -7.55 16.05
CA ILE A 28 8.26 -6.78 15.56
C ILE A 28 7.91 -6.04 14.25
N PRO A 29 7.32 -6.67 13.22
CA PRO A 29 6.90 -5.96 12.01
C PRO A 29 5.80 -4.94 12.27
N SER A 30 4.88 -5.21 13.20
CA SER A 30 3.84 -4.25 13.59
C SER A 30 4.38 -3.08 14.42
N GLY A 31 5.37 -3.33 15.29
CA GLY A 31 6.04 -2.31 16.09
C GLY A 31 6.88 -1.36 15.24
N LEU A 32 7.53 -1.87 14.20
CA LEU A 32 8.27 -1.07 13.21
C LEU A 32 7.35 -0.08 12.45
N GLN A 33 6.05 -0.37 12.37
CA GLN A 33 5.05 0.50 11.74
C GLN A 33 4.53 1.60 12.68
N VAL A 34 4.94 1.62 13.96
CA VAL A 34 4.54 2.66 14.91
C VAL A 34 5.30 3.95 14.58
N SER A 35 4.70 4.74 13.69
CA SER A 35 5.21 6.06 13.30
C SER A 35 4.97 7.08 14.43
N PRO A 36 5.88 8.06 14.64
CA PRO A 36 5.67 9.21 15.51
C PRO A 36 4.31 9.91 15.28
N ARG A 37 3.80 9.88 14.04
CA ARG A 37 2.45 10.36 13.68
C ARG A 37 1.32 9.70 14.49
N TRP A 38 1.46 8.43 14.86
CA TRP A 38 0.47 7.73 15.67
C TRP A 38 0.45 8.26 17.11
N LEU A 39 1.61 8.55 17.70
CA LEU A 39 1.71 9.10 19.05
C LEU A 39 1.04 10.48 19.13
N VAL A 40 1.31 11.36 18.16
CA VAL A 40 0.65 12.68 18.06
C VAL A 40 -0.87 12.52 17.86
N SER A 41 -1.31 11.57 17.04
CA SER A 41 -2.74 11.30 16.83
C SER A 41 -3.50 10.80 18.07
N LYS A 42 -2.78 10.29 19.07
CA LYS A 42 -3.32 9.81 20.34
C LYS A 42 -3.18 10.82 21.48
N GLY A 43 -2.77 12.06 21.17
CA GLY A 43 -2.55 13.11 22.16
C GLY A 43 -1.28 12.91 22.99
N ARG A 44 -0.38 12.01 22.60
CA ARG A 44 0.92 11.76 23.24
C ARG A 44 2.02 12.56 22.55
N SER A 45 1.79 13.86 22.36
CA SER A 45 2.68 14.76 21.63
C SER A 45 4.05 14.89 22.29
N ASP A 46 4.11 14.89 23.63
CA ASP A 46 5.38 15.00 24.37
C ASP A 46 6.30 13.78 24.16
N GLU A 47 5.73 12.59 24.02
CA GLU A 47 6.50 11.38 23.71
C GLU A 47 6.96 11.35 22.25
N ALA A 48 6.14 11.87 21.34
CA ALA A 48 6.52 12.02 19.94
C ALA A 48 7.67 13.03 19.78
N TRP A 49 7.63 14.14 20.51
CA TRP A 49 8.71 15.14 20.53
C TRP A 49 10.02 14.53 21.04
N LYS A 50 9.99 13.82 22.18
CA LYS A 50 11.17 13.11 22.71
C LYS A 50 11.74 12.09 21.74
N MET A 51 10.90 11.41 20.97
CA MET A 51 11.34 10.47 19.94
C MET A 51 12.02 11.21 18.77
N ILE A 52 11.44 12.32 18.29
CA ILE A 52 11.97 13.08 17.16
C ILE A 52 13.29 13.76 17.53
N VAL A 53 13.39 14.40 18.69
CA VAL A 53 14.64 14.99 19.19
C VAL A 53 15.75 13.95 19.32
N LYS A 54 15.42 12.75 19.82
CA LYS A 54 16.40 11.68 20.02
C LYS A 54 16.92 11.09 18.72
N TYR A 55 16.06 10.89 17.71
CA TYR A 55 16.42 10.17 16.48
C TYR A 55 16.71 11.07 15.27
N HIS A 56 16.15 12.28 15.22
CA HIS A 56 16.35 13.24 14.12
C HIS A 56 17.15 14.46 14.56
N GLY A 57 17.06 14.90 15.83
CA GLY A 57 17.78 16.06 16.34
C GLY A 57 19.14 15.78 17.01
N ASP A 58 19.64 14.54 16.98
CA ASP A 58 20.85 14.11 17.71
C ASP A 58 20.87 14.52 19.20
N ASN A 59 19.70 14.44 19.85
CA ASN A 59 19.44 14.93 21.23
C ASN A 59 19.52 16.45 21.42
N ASN A 60 19.56 17.24 20.35
CA ASN A 60 19.46 18.69 20.39
C ASN A 60 17.99 19.12 20.21
N GLU A 61 17.40 19.67 21.27
CA GLU A 61 16.01 20.15 21.27
C GLU A 61 15.79 21.39 20.39
N ASN A 62 16.86 22.09 20.00
CA ASN A 62 16.80 23.30 19.18
C ASN A 62 17.17 23.06 17.71
N ASP A 63 17.27 21.80 17.28
CA ASP A 63 17.54 21.52 15.87
C ASP A 63 16.34 21.93 15.00
N GLU A 64 16.59 22.82 14.04
CA GLU A 64 15.56 23.42 13.17
C GLU A 64 14.82 22.34 12.36
N LEU A 65 15.52 21.26 12.00
CA LEU A 65 14.95 20.12 11.30
C LEU A 65 13.95 19.34 12.17
N ALA A 66 14.28 19.09 13.43
CA ALA A 66 13.42 18.36 14.36
C ALA A 66 12.13 19.16 14.68
N ILE A 67 12.26 20.47 14.87
CA ILE A 67 11.12 21.38 15.09
C ILE A 67 10.21 21.38 13.86
N PHE A 68 10.78 21.55 12.66
CA PHE A 68 10.02 21.56 11.41
C PHE A 68 9.25 20.23 11.19
N GLU A 69 9.91 19.10 11.42
CA GLU A 69 9.27 17.78 11.26
C GLU A 69 8.11 17.58 12.26
N PHE A 70 8.27 18.04 13.51
CA PHE A 70 7.21 17.97 14.51
C PHE A 70 6.01 18.86 14.16
N GLU A 71 6.25 20.08 13.67
CA GLU A 71 5.19 20.98 13.19
C GLU A 71 4.46 20.42 11.98
N GLU A 72 5.17 19.80 11.03
CA GLU A 72 4.56 19.13 9.89
C GLU A 72 3.67 17.96 10.34
N ILE A 73 4.13 17.16 11.30
CA ILE A 73 3.35 16.06 11.87
C ILE A 73 2.10 16.59 12.61
N GLN A 74 2.24 17.63 13.43
CA GLN A 74 1.15 18.22 14.19
C GLN A 74 0.08 18.82 13.25
N SER A 75 0.51 19.57 12.23
CA SER A 75 -0.39 20.13 11.23
C SER A 75 -1.11 19.05 10.43
N ALA A 76 -0.41 17.98 10.03
CA ALA A 76 -1.03 16.84 9.34
C ALA A 76 -2.07 16.14 10.21
N VAL A 77 -1.80 15.94 11.50
CA VAL A 77 -2.77 15.33 12.44
C VAL A 77 -3.97 16.23 12.67
N ASN A 78 -3.78 17.54 12.81
CA ASN A 78 -4.88 18.50 12.97
C ASN A 78 -5.77 18.53 11.71
N ASN A 79 -5.17 18.57 10.52
CA ASN A 79 -5.89 18.48 9.24
C ASN A 79 -6.71 17.18 9.11
N LEU A 80 -6.19 16.06 9.61
CA LEU A 80 -6.92 14.79 9.67
C LEU A 80 -8.05 14.81 10.69
N ALA A 81 -7.83 15.39 11.87
CA ALA A 81 -8.85 15.54 12.91
C ALA A 81 -10.00 16.45 12.43
N GLU A 82 -9.69 17.57 11.77
CA GLU A 82 -10.66 18.45 11.13
C GLU A 82 -11.43 17.73 10.01
N SER A 83 -10.74 16.91 9.21
CA SER A 83 -11.38 16.08 8.18
C SER A 83 -12.30 15.01 8.78
N ARG A 84 -12.00 14.52 9.99
CA ARG A 84 -12.86 13.59 10.73
C ARG A 84 -14.06 14.28 11.39
N HIS A 85 -13.89 15.52 11.81
CA HIS A 85 -14.96 16.37 12.36
C HIS A 85 -15.86 16.98 11.30
N ARG A 86 -15.44 17.00 10.02
CA ARG A 86 -16.35 17.15 8.87
C ARG A 86 -17.24 15.91 8.79
N GLY A 87 -18.29 15.88 9.61
CA GLY A 87 -19.17 14.73 9.73
C GLY A 87 -19.82 14.32 8.40
N ILE A 88 -20.38 13.11 8.37
CA ILE A 88 -21.03 12.44 7.21
C ILE A 88 -21.91 13.37 6.38
N ARG A 89 -22.55 14.38 6.99
CA ARG A 89 -23.38 15.38 6.32
C ARG A 89 -22.62 16.28 5.34
N ASN A 90 -21.37 16.66 5.64
CA ASN A 90 -20.51 17.40 4.70
C ASN A 90 -19.98 16.48 3.58
N ASP A 91 -19.68 15.22 3.89
CA ASP A 91 -19.32 14.23 2.87
C ASP A 91 -20.47 13.95 1.91
N LEU A 92 -21.71 13.86 2.39
CA LEU A 92 -22.90 13.70 1.55
C LEU A 92 -23.17 14.94 0.68
N ASN A 93 -22.97 16.14 1.22
CA ASN A 93 -23.06 17.38 0.43
C ASN A 93 -21.97 17.46 -0.65
N ASN A 94 -20.76 16.95 -0.36
CA ASN A 94 -19.67 16.83 -1.32
C ASN A 94 -19.96 15.76 -2.39
N LEU A 95 -20.53 14.61 -2.00
CA LEU A 95 -20.99 13.56 -2.92
C LEU A 95 -22.07 14.07 -3.88
N HIS A 96 -23.02 14.87 -3.37
CA HIS A 96 -24.03 15.53 -4.20
C HIS A 96 -23.38 16.52 -5.18
N ALA A 97 -22.31 17.22 -4.79
CA ALA A 97 -21.55 18.09 -5.68
C ALA A 97 -20.90 17.32 -6.84
N PHE A 98 -20.47 16.08 -6.63
CA PHE A 98 -19.93 15.23 -7.70
C PHE A 98 -21.00 14.75 -8.71
N ILE A 99 -22.27 14.71 -8.32
CA ILE A 99 -23.38 14.26 -9.19
C ILE A 99 -24.11 15.46 -9.84
N LYS A 100 -23.93 16.68 -9.32
CA LYS A 100 -24.66 17.87 -9.75
C LYS A 100 -24.43 18.24 -11.22
N THR A 101 -23.20 18.14 -11.73
CA THR A 101 -22.87 18.57 -13.11
C THR A 101 -22.67 17.38 -14.05
N PRO A 102 -23.02 17.50 -15.34
CA PRO A 102 -22.79 16.43 -16.31
C PRO A 102 -21.30 16.10 -16.49
N GLY A 103 -20.41 17.09 -16.33
CA GLY A 103 -18.96 16.89 -16.37
C GLY A 103 -18.43 16.12 -15.16
N SER A 104 -18.93 16.43 -13.95
CA SER A 104 -18.53 15.72 -12.73
C SER A 104 -19.02 14.27 -12.71
N ARG A 105 -20.20 13.98 -13.31
CA ARG A 105 -20.71 12.60 -13.46
C ARG A 105 -19.79 11.73 -14.32
N LYS A 106 -19.32 12.24 -15.46
CA LYS A 106 -18.37 11.50 -16.31
C LYS A 106 -17.06 11.23 -15.57
N ARG A 107 -16.56 12.22 -14.82
CA ARG A 107 -15.34 12.06 -14.01
C ARG A 107 -15.54 11.03 -12.89
N LEU A 108 -16.67 11.08 -12.19
CA LEU A 108 -17.03 10.11 -11.15
C LEU A 108 -17.16 8.70 -11.72
N ALA A 109 -17.83 8.54 -12.87
CA ALA A 109 -17.95 7.24 -13.54
C ALA A 109 -16.56 6.67 -13.89
N ILE A 110 -15.66 7.48 -14.44
CA ILE A 110 -14.28 7.05 -14.74
C ILE A 110 -13.55 6.64 -13.45
N LEU A 111 -13.69 7.39 -12.36
CA LEU A 111 -13.04 7.07 -11.08
C LEU A 111 -13.56 5.75 -10.49
N VAL A 112 -14.89 5.55 -10.49
CA VAL A 112 -15.52 4.33 -10.00
C VAL A 112 -15.09 3.13 -10.83
N TRP A 113 -15.17 3.23 -12.17
CA TRP A 113 -14.75 2.15 -13.05
C TRP A 113 -13.26 1.86 -12.94
N ALA A 114 -12.41 2.88 -12.84
CA ALA A 114 -10.97 2.67 -12.65
C ALA A 114 -10.66 1.93 -11.34
N ALA A 115 -11.35 2.27 -10.24
CA ALA A 115 -11.18 1.62 -8.94
C ALA A 115 -11.71 0.17 -8.94
N LEU A 116 -12.86 -0.06 -9.57
CA LEU A 116 -13.41 -1.41 -9.72
C LEU A 116 -12.48 -2.29 -10.55
N ILE A 117 -12.04 -1.80 -11.71
CA ILE A 117 -11.14 -2.52 -12.61
C ILE A 117 -9.79 -2.80 -11.92
N SER A 118 -9.25 -1.85 -11.13
CA SER A 118 -8.00 -2.10 -10.41
C SER A 118 -8.13 -3.21 -9.37
N GLN A 119 -9.28 -3.32 -8.68
CA GLN A 119 -9.50 -4.39 -7.70
C GLN A 119 -9.86 -5.74 -8.37
N LEU A 120 -10.62 -5.70 -9.46
CA LEU A 120 -11.02 -6.90 -10.20
C LEU A 120 -9.87 -7.54 -10.98
N SER A 121 -8.76 -6.81 -11.20
CA SER A 121 -7.53 -7.34 -11.80
C SER A 121 -6.82 -8.43 -10.98
N GLY A 122 -7.38 -8.82 -9.82
CA GLY A 122 -6.94 -10.02 -9.12
C GLY A 122 -5.66 -9.86 -8.29
N ASN A 123 -5.17 -8.64 -8.07
CA ASN A 123 -3.94 -8.40 -7.29
C ASN A 123 -3.98 -9.09 -5.90
N ALA A 124 -5.13 -9.05 -5.22
CA ALA A 124 -5.34 -9.77 -3.97
C ALA A 124 -5.40 -11.29 -4.18
N PHE A 125 -6.08 -11.76 -5.24
CA PHE A 125 -6.22 -13.18 -5.56
C PHE A 125 -4.85 -13.84 -5.75
N VAL A 126 -3.99 -13.26 -6.59
CA VAL A 126 -2.64 -13.82 -6.82
C VAL A 126 -1.86 -13.91 -5.51
N SER A 127 -1.89 -12.86 -4.68
CA SER A 127 -1.15 -12.85 -3.41
C SER A 127 -1.67 -13.90 -2.40
N TYR A 128 -2.98 -14.14 -2.34
CA TYR A 128 -3.57 -15.12 -1.41
C TYR A 128 -3.42 -16.57 -1.87
N TYR A 129 -3.51 -16.82 -3.18
CA TYR A 129 -3.48 -18.18 -3.73
C TYR A 129 -2.09 -18.66 -4.16
N LEU A 130 -1.08 -17.77 -4.17
CA LEU A 130 0.30 -18.13 -4.50
C LEU A 130 0.84 -19.22 -3.56
N SER A 131 0.65 -19.09 -2.25
CA SER A 131 1.14 -20.07 -1.25
C SER A 131 0.53 -21.47 -1.45
N PRO A 132 -0.81 -21.63 -1.57
CA PRO A 132 -1.44 -22.92 -1.90
C PRO A 132 -0.99 -23.52 -3.23
N ILE A 133 -0.86 -22.71 -4.29
CA ILE A 133 -0.42 -23.16 -5.63
C ILE A 133 1.03 -23.67 -5.58
N LEU A 134 1.90 -23.00 -4.83
CA LEU A 134 3.28 -23.46 -4.66
C LEU A 134 3.37 -24.75 -3.84
N ALA A 135 2.47 -24.90 -2.86
CA ALA A 135 2.37 -26.14 -2.08
C ALA A 135 1.91 -27.33 -2.94
N SER A 136 0.99 -27.12 -3.89
CA SER A 136 0.54 -28.18 -4.82
C SER A 136 1.60 -28.60 -5.83
N VAL A 137 2.55 -27.71 -6.17
CA VAL A 137 3.71 -28.02 -7.03
C VAL A 137 4.87 -28.71 -6.27
N GLY A 138 4.72 -28.92 -4.96
CA GLY A 138 5.67 -29.69 -4.14
C GLY A 138 6.69 -28.85 -3.35
N LEU A 139 6.59 -27.52 -3.38
CA LEU A 139 7.44 -26.62 -2.60
C LEU A 139 6.86 -26.42 -1.20
N LYS A 140 7.09 -27.42 -0.33
CA LYS A 140 6.53 -27.49 1.04
C LYS A 140 7.27 -26.63 2.09
N THR A 141 8.30 -25.89 1.72
CA THR A 141 9.14 -25.17 2.69
C THR A 141 8.68 -23.73 2.85
N ASP A 142 8.29 -23.32 4.06
CA ASP A 142 7.84 -21.94 4.37
C ASP A 142 8.85 -20.85 3.96
N ILE A 143 10.15 -21.21 3.94
CA ILE A 143 11.25 -20.35 3.47
C ILE A 143 11.05 -19.97 2.01
N GLN A 144 10.65 -20.92 1.15
CA GLN A 144 10.47 -20.67 -0.28
C GLN A 144 9.25 -19.79 -0.53
N GLN A 145 8.15 -20.02 0.19
CA GLN A 145 6.93 -19.23 0.06
C GLN A 145 7.12 -17.78 0.51
N THR A 146 7.81 -17.58 1.65
CA THR A 146 8.08 -16.22 2.17
C THR A 146 9.10 -15.49 1.30
N LEU A 147 10.11 -16.19 0.77
CA LEU A 147 11.09 -15.63 -0.16
C LEU A 147 10.43 -15.19 -1.48
N ILE A 148 9.49 -15.98 -2.00
CA ILE A 148 8.75 -15.65 -3.23
C ILE A 148 7.83 -14.45 -3.03
N ASN A 149 7.16 -14.35 -1.88
CA ASN A 149 6.37 -13.16 -1.55
C ASN A 149 7.26 -11.90 -1.45
N ALA A 150 8.40 -11.98 -0.74
CA ALA A 150 9.34 -10.87 -0.63
C ALA A 150 9.90 -10.45 -2.01
N THR A 151 10.27 -11.42 -2.86
CA THR A 151 10.77 -11.16 -4.21
C THR A 151 9.68 -10.55 -5.11
N SER A 152 8.45 -11.04 -5.02
CA SER A 152 7.28 -10.49 -5.73
C SER A 152 7.04 -9.01 -5.38
N GLN A 153 7.18 -8.64 -4.10
CA GLN A 153 7.08 -7.25 -3.68
C GLN A 153 8.23 -6.39 -4.21
N MET A 154 9.46 -6.92 -4.27
CA MET A 154 10.58 -6.20 -4.89
C MET A 154 10.37 -5.96 -6.38
N VAL A 155 9.95 -6.98 -7.12
CA VAL A 155 9.64 -6.87 -8.56
C VAL A 155 8.51 -5.86 -8.77
N SER A 156 7.47 -5.91 -7.94
CA SER A 156 6.38 -4.93 -7.95
C SER A 156 6.88 -3.51 -7.73
N TRP A 157 7.83 -3.28 -6.82
CA TRP A 157 8.40 -1.96 -6.57
C TRP A 157 9.25 -1.44 -7.73
N PHE A 158 10.16 -2.26 -8.26
CA PHE A 158 10.96 -1.87 -9.42
C PHE A 158 10.08 -1.60 -10.65
N SER A 159 9.04 -2.42 -10.85
CA SER A 159 8.04 -2.18 -11.89
C SER A 159 7.32 -0.86 -11.67
N ALA A 160 6.91 -0.56 -10.42
CA ALA A 160 6.26 0.71 -10.10
C ALA A 160 7.17 1.92 -10.36
N LEU A 161 8.47 1.83 -10.06
CA LEU A 161 9.44 2.89 -10.38
C LEU A 161 9.58 3.08 -11.89
N TYR A 162 9.71 1.99 -12.64
CA TYR A 162 9.79 2.04 -14.10
C TYR A 162 8.52 2.67 -14.71
N PHE A 163 7.34 2.16 -14.34
CA PHE A 163 6.05 2.66 -14.81
C PHE A 163 5.68 4.04 -14.27
N ALA A 164 6.33 4.56 -13.22
CA ALA A 164 6.17 5.94 -12.79
C ALA A 164 6.80 6.95 -13.77
N THR A 165 7.80 6.55 -14.55
CA THR A 165 8.47 7.43 -15.54
C THR A 165 7.75 7.50 -16.89
N LEU A 166 6.96 6.49 -17.21
CA LEU A 166 6.27 6.31 -18.49
C LEU A 166 5.06 7.25 -18.77
N PRO A 167 4.31 7.80 -17.79
CA PRO A 167 3.15 8.65 -18.05
C PRO A 167 3.48 9.93 -18.79
N GLY A 168 4.70 10.45 -18.61
CA GLY A 168 5.20 11.62 -19.34
C GLY A 168 5.50 11.36 -20.82
N LYS A 169 5.74 10.10 -21.20
CA LYS A 169 6.15 9.72 -22.58
C LYS A 169 5.02 9.08 -23.39
N LEU A 170 4.25 8.18 -22.78
CA LEU A 170 3.22 7.39 -23.48
C LEU A 170 1.80 7.97 -23.35
N GLY A 171 1.61 8.90 -22.42
CA GLY A 171 0.32 9.51 -22.13
C GLY A 171 -0.51 8.75 -21.09
N ARG A 172 -1.34 9.47 -20.34
CA ARG A 172 -2.07 8.96 -19.16
C ARG A 172 -3.26 8.04 -19.47
N ARG A 173 -3.71 7.96 -20.73
CA ARG A 173 -4.88 7.16 -21.15
C ARG A 173 -4.51 5.80 -21.73
N THR A 174 -3.42 5.73 -22.49
CA THR A 174 -2.97 4.54 -23.21
C THR A 174 -2.35 3.52 -22.25
N LEU A 175 -1.58 3.98 -21.25
CA LEU A 175 -0.95 3.14 -20.23
C LEU A 175 -1.94 2.20 -19.51
N PRO A 176 -3.03 2.69 -18.88
CA PRO A 176 -3.96 1.80 -18.19
C PRO A 176 -4.70 0.86 -19.15
N LEU A 177 -5.00 1.28 -20.39
CA LEU A 177 -5.66 0.43 -21.38
C LEU A 177 -4.78 -0.73 -21.84
N TRP A 178 -3.49 -0.47 -22.08
CA TRP A 178 -2.52 -1.52 -22.42
C TRP A 178 -2.29 -2.49 -21.27
N SER A 179 -2.21 -1.97 -20.03
CA SER A 179 -2.12 -2.83 -18.85
C SER A 179 -3.33 -3.75 -18.71
N LEU A 180 -4.53 -3.26 -19.06
CA LEU A 180 -5.75 -4.07 -19.02
C LEU A 180 -5.77 -5.17 -20.08
N ALA A 181 -5.31 -4.87 -21.29
CA ALA A 181 -5.18 -5.88 -22.33
C ALA A 181 -4.16 -6.97 -21.93
N ALA A 182 -3.01 -6.57 -21.36
CA ALA A 182 -1.98 -7.50 -20.94
C ALA A 182 -2.46 -8.44 -19.80
N ILE A 183 -3.11 -7.89 -18.76
CA ILE A 183 -3.59 -8.71 -17.65
C ILE A 183 -4.70 -9.67 -18.09
N TRP A 184 -5.57 -9.22 -19.01
CA TRP A 184 -6.63 -10.06 -19.57
C TRP A 184 -6.07 -11.27 -20.32
N ILE A 185 -4.98 -11.10 -21.08
CA ILE A 185 -4.28 -12.21 -21.75
C ILE A 185 -3.69 -13.17 -20.71
N CYS A 186 -3.03 -12.64 -19.67
CA CYS A 186 -2.46 -13.46 -18.60
C CYS A 186 -3.54 -14.29 -17.88
N ASP A 187 -4.68 -13.70 -17.55
CA ASP A 187 -5.79 -14.38 -16.87
C ASP A 187 -6.41 -15.48 -17.75
N ILE A 188 -6.49 -15.27 -19.07
CA ILE A 188 -6.91 -16.32 -20.02
C ILE A 188 -5.93 -17.50 -19.96
N CYS A 189 -4.62 -17.24 -20.00
CA CYS A 189 -3.61 -18.29 -19.92
C CYS A 189 -3.69 -19.07 -18.60
N ILE A 190 -3.86 -18.37 -17.47
CA ILE A 190 -4.02 -19.00 -16.15
C ILE A 190 -5.29 -19.86 -16.11
N THR A 191 -6.39 -19.36 -16.67
CA THR A 191 -7.67 -20.08 -16.69
C THR A 191 -7.56 -21.36 -17.52
N ILE A 192 -6.93 -21.28 -18.71
CA ILE A 192 -6.70 -22.46 -19.56
C ILE A 192 -5.79 -23.47 -18.86
N GLY A 193 -4.67 -23.01 -18.26
CA GLY A 193 -3.75 -23.89 -17.54
C GLY A 193 -4.41 -24.59 -16.36
N SER A 194 -5.23 -23.87 -15.60
CA SER A 194 -5.97 -24.43 -14.46
C SER A 194 -7.00 -25.47 -14.92
N ALA A 195 -7.72 -25.21 -16.03
CA ALA A 195 -8.71 -26.15 -16.57
C ALA A 195 -8.07 -27.44 -17.10
N LEU A 196 -6.83 -27.39 -17.59
CA LEU A 196 -6.08 -28.56 -18.02
C LEU A 196 -5.61 -29.40 -16.83
N PHE A 197 -5.06 -28.77 -15.79
CA PHE A 197 -4.60 -29.45 -14.57
C PHE A 197 -5.72 -30.07 -13.73
N GLN A 198 -6.95 -29.58 -13.86
CA GLN A 198 -8.10 -30.13 -13.13
C GLN A 198 -8.62 -31.45 -13.74
N LYS A 199 -8.15 -31.82 -14.95
CA LYS A 199 -8.51 -33.07 -15.62
C LYS A 199 -7.56 -34.24 -15.32
N ASP A 200 -6.38 -33.97 -14.75
CA ASP A 200 -5.42 -34.97 -14.27
C ASP A 200 -5.56 -35.18 -12.75
#